data_AF-A0A966Z7J5-F1
#
_entry.id   AF-A0A966Z7J5-F1
#
_cell.length_a   1.000
_cell.length_b   1.000
_cell.length_c   1.000
_cell.angle_alpha   90.00
_cell.angle_beta   90.00
_cell.angle_gamma   90.00
#
_symmetry.space_group_name_H-M   'P 1'
#
loop_
_entity.id
_entity.type
_entity.pdbx_description
1 polymer ?
#
loop_
_entity_poly.entity_id
_entity_poly.type
_entity_poly.pdbx_seq_one_letter_code
_entity_poly.pdbx_strand_id
1 'polypeptide(L)'
;MANVYAGSDFSFTGLFLTADGQPIIPVAPAIIQCFYFGADGSKYSFVPAGTVMSAIPANPGRYVYVAGIPDNLETNTEVYASMSVIDPDTDATVFIEQTVTVISNATGGAACGIRVAFVKPAGFQ
;
A
#
# COMPACT_ATOMS: atom_id res chain seq x y z
N MET A 1 0.49 2.73 10.85
CA MET A 1 1.45 3.51 10.03
C MET A 1 2.59 2.57 9.67
N ALA A 2 2.97 2.50 8.39
CA ALA A 2 4.08 1.69 7.90
C ALA A 2 5.26 2.59 7.54
N ASN A 3 6.49 2.08 7.65
CA ASN A 3 7.70 2.81 7.30
C ASN A 3 8.36 2.18 6.06
N VAL A 4 8.99 3.01 5.23
CA VAL A 4 9.66 2.56 4.01
C VAL A 4 10.94 3.36 3.76
N TYR A 5 11.94 2.76 3.13
CA TYR A 5 13.14 3.48 2.72
C TYR A 5 12.92 4.17 1.36
N ALA A 6 13.45 5.39 1.22
CA ALA A 6 13.55 6.03 -0.09
C ALA A 6 14.33 5.13 -1.07
N GLY A 7 13.86 5.01 -2.31
CA GLY A 7 14.46 4.16 -3.33
C GLY A 7 14.18 2.65 -3.20
N SER A 8 13.36 2.24 -2.23
CA SER A 8 12.97 0.83 -2.06
C SER A 8 11.57 0.53 -2.58
N ASP A 9 11.32 -0.73 -2.90
CA ASP A 9 10.00 -1.20 -3.28
C ASP A 9 9.11 -1.39 -2.04
N PHE A 10 7.86 -0.95 -2.14
CA PHE A 10 6.84 -1.12 -1.11
C PHE A 10 5.59 -1.79 -1.67
N SER A 11 5.06 -2.79 -0.95
CA SER A 11 3.78 -3.42 -1.28
C SER A 11 2.61 -2.71 -0.60
N PHE A 12 1.80 -2.03 -1.40
CA PHE A 12 0.50 -1.54 -0.99
C PHE A 12 -0.54 -2.66 -1.12
N THR A 13 -1.32 -2.88 -0.06
CA THR A 13 -2.32 -3.94 -0.03
C THR A 13 -3.65 -3.39 0.47
N GLY A 14 -4.70 -3.55 -0.33
CA GLY A 14 -6.07 -3.19 0.04
C GLY A 14 -6.94 -4.43 0.22
N LEU A 15 -7.76 -4.47 1.26
CA LEU A 15 -8.85 -5.44 1.42
C LEU A 15 -10.17 -4.69 1.29
N PHE A 16 -10.92 -4.98 0.23
CA PHE A 16 -12.21 -4.36 -0.06
C PHE A 16 -13.34 -5.31 0.34
N LEU A 17 -14.22 -4.81 1.20
CA LEU A 17 -15.37 -5.55 1.74
C LEU A 17 -16.65 -4.77 1.47
N THR A 18 -17.76 -5.49 1.26
CA THR A 18 -19.10 -4.94 1.22
C THR A 18 -19.52 -4.46 2.61
N ALA A 19 -20.67 -3.77 2.71
CA ALA A 19 -21.25 -3.36 3.99
C ALA A 19 -21.50 -4.56 4.94
N ASP A 20 -21.78 -5.74 4.39
CA ASP A 20 -21.99 -6.99 5.13
C ASP A 20 -20.69 -7.75 5.44
N GLY A 21 -19.54 -7.15 5.15
CA GLY A 21 -18.21 -7.72 5.40
C GLY A 21 -17.79 -8.82 4.42
N GLN A 22 -18.50 -8.99 3.30
CA GLN A 22 -18.11 -9.95 2.26
C GLN A 22 -17.04 -9.37 1.34
N PRO A 23 -16.08 -10.17 0.83
CA PRO A 23 -15.05 -9.67 -0.07
C PRO A 23 -15.64 -9.19 -1.40
N ILE A 24 -15.24 -8.00 -1.84
CA ILE A 24 -15.64 -7.45 -3.14
C ILE A 24 -14.79 -8.07 -4.23
N ILE A 25 -15.43 -8.72 -5.22
CA ILE A 25 -14.80 -9.19 -6.45
C ILE A 25 -15.31 -8.28 -7.58
N PRO A 26 -14.59 -7.21 -7.94
CA PRO A 26 -15.07 -6.20 -8.85
C PRO A 26 -15.06 -6.73 -10.30
N VAL A 27 -16.03 -6.27 -11.09
CA VAL A 27 -16.10 -6.52 -12.53
C VAL A 27 -15.07 -5.69 -13.31
N ALA A 28 -14.70 -4.53 -12.76
CA ALA A 28 -13.59 -3.69 -13.24
C ALA A 28 -12.34 -3.92 -12.38
N PRO A 29 -11.12 -3.74 -12.92
CA PRO A 29 -9.90 -3.91 -12.14
C PRO A 29 -9.83 -2.93 -10.97
N ALA A 30 -9.30 -3.40 -9.83
CA ALA A 30 -8.92 -2.52 -8.72
C ALA A 30 -7.79 -1.57 -9.18
N ILE A 31 -7.85 -0.30 -8.78
CA ILE A 31 -6.89 0.72 -9.19
C ILE A 31 -6.20 1.39 -8.00
N ILE A 32 -5.01 1.92 -8.24
CA ILE A 32 -4.21 2.66 -7.25
C ILE A 32 -3.68 3.98 -7.84
N GLN A 33 -3.48 4.96 -6.98
CA GLN A 33 -2.67 6.15 -7.19
C GLN A 33 -1.72 6.31 -6.00
N CYS A 34 -0.43 6.52 -6.25
CA CYS A 34 0.52 6.86 -5.21
C CYS A 34 1.11 8.26 -5.44
N PHE A 35 1.10 9.05 -4.38
CA PHE A 35 1.53 10.44 -4.40
C PHE A 35 2.13 10.89 -3.07
N TYR A 36 2.87 11.98 -3.10
CA TYR A 36 3.36 12.69 -1.93
C TYR A 36 3.18 14.19 -2.14
N PHE A 37 3.27 14.96 -1.05
CA PHE A 37 3.28 16.42 -1.12
C PHE A 37 4.72 16.92 -0.96
N GLY A 38 5.15 17.79 -1.86
CA GLY A 38 6.42 18.49 -1.74
C GLY A 38 6.39 19.53 -0.62
N ALA A 39 7.55 20.06 -0.26
CA ALA A 39 7.68 21.14 0.72
C ALA A 39 6.97 22.44 0.28
N ASP A 40 6.72 22.58 -1.02
CA ASP A 40 5.94 23.66 -1.63
C ASP A 40 4.41 23.43 -1.57
N GLY A 41 3.98 22.28 -1.04
CA GLY A 41 2.58 21.88 -1.02
C GLY A 41 2.06 21.28 -2.33
N SER A 42 2.91 21.15 -3.36
CA SER A 42 2.52 20.55 -4.63
C SER A 42 2.34 19.04 -4.50
N LYS A 43 1.30 18.48 -5.15
CA LYS A 43 1.07 17.04 -5.23
C LYS A 43 1.92 16.43 -6.34
N TYR A 44 2.80 15.51 -5.99
CA TYR A 44 3.63 14.74 -6.94
C TYR A 44 3.15 13.30 -7.00
N SER A 45 2.70 12.85 -8.17
CA SER A 45 2.28 11.46 -8.42
C SER A 45 3.45 10.68 -9.00
N PHE A 46 3.81 9.56 -8.37
CA PHE A 46 4.83 8.64 -8.91
C PHE A 46 4.22 7.31 -9.36
N VAL A 47 3.00 7.00 -8.93
CA VAL A 47 2.14 6.01 -9.57
C VAL A 47 0.92 6.75 -10.11
N PRO A 48 0.64 6.72 -11.42
CA PRO A 48 -0.47 7.46 -12.01
C PRO A 48 -1.80 6.87 -11.58
N ALA A 49 -2.82 7.73 -11.46
CA ALA A 49 -4.18 7.30 -11.16
C ALA A 49 -4.70 6.33 -12.22
N GLY A 50 -5.43 5.30 -11.78
CA GLY A 50 -5.96 4.25 -12.67
C GLY A 50 -4.97 3.10 -12.92
N THR A 51 -3.82 3.08 -12.25
CA THR A 51 -2.89 1.95 -12.34
C THR A 51 -3.53 0.71 -11.75
N VAL A 52 -3.53 -0.40 -12.48
CA VAL A 52 -4.21 -1.64 -12.07
C VAL A 52 -3.43 -2.37 -10.98
N MET A 53 -4.14 -2.82 -9.94
CA MET A 53 -3.62 -3.68 -8.88
C MET A 53 -3.80 -5.16 -9.22
N SER A 54 -2.94 -6.02 -8.69
CA SER A 54 -3.04 -7.47 -8.85
C SER A 54 -3.91 -8.08 -7.75
N ALA A 55 -4.85 -8.93 -8.12
CA ALA A 55 -5.62 -9.72 -7.15
C ALA A 55 -4.72 -10.77 -6.48
N ILE A 56 -4.94 -11.04 -5.18
CA ILE A 56 -4.27 -12.14 -4.47
C ILE A 56 -5.19 -13.37 -4.55
N PRO A 57 -4.88 -14.41 -5.35
CA PRO A 57 -5.83 -15.50 -5.64
C PRO A 57 -6.28 -16.28 -4.40
N ALA A 58 -5.43 -16.38 -3.39
CA ALA A 58 -5.75 -17.07 -2.14
C ALA A 58 -6.70 -16.28 -1.22
N ASN A 59 -6.85 -14.97 -1.45
CA ASN A 59 -7.58 -14.05 -0.57
C ASN A 59 -8.52 -13.16 -1.41
N PRO A 60 -9.77 -13.61 -1.66
CA PRO A 60 -10.78 -12.80 -2.35
C PRO A 60 -10.94 -11.43 -1.71
N GLY A 61 -11.16 -10.40 -2.53
CA GLY A 61 -11.27 -9.01 -2.06
C GLY A 61 -9.94 -8.33 -1.69
N ARG A 62 -8.81 -9.05 -1.73
CA ARG A 62 -7.49 -8.49 -1.46
C ARG A 62 -6.70 -8.24 -2.75
N TYR A 63 -6.16 -7.03 -2.86
CA TYR A 63 -5.37 -6.58 -4.00
C TYR A 63 -4.04 -6.02 -3.53
N VAL A 64 -3.00 -6.22 -4.34
CA VAL A 64 -1.64 -5.77 -4.06
C VAL A 64 -1.05 -5.03 -5.25
N TYR A 65 -0.30 -3.98 -4.96
CA TYR A 65 0.54 -3.29 -5.92
C TYR A 65 1.91 -3.00 -5.31
N VAL A 66 2.97 -3.30 -6.04
CA VAL A 66 4.35 -3.00 -5.63
C VAL A 66 4.77 -1.72 -6.32
N ALA A 67 5.04 -0.68 -5.55
CA ALA A 67 5.53 0.59 -6.07
C ALA A 67 6.98 0.81 -5.63
N GLY A 68 7.82 1.28 -6.55
CA GLY A 68 9.13 1.84 -6.20
C GLY A 68 8.93 3.21 -5.56
N ILE A 69 9.39 3.37 -4.32
CA ILE A 69 9.39 4.68 -3.65
C ILE A 69 10.51 5.53 -4.24
N PRO A 70 10.24 6.79 -4.64
CA PRO A 70 11.29 7.67 -5.16
C PRO A 70 12.45 7.81 -4.16
N ASP A 71 13.68 7.81 -4.69
CA ASP A 71 14.93 7.88 -3.91
C ASP A 71 15.26 9.31 -3.45
N ASN A 72 14.63 10.30 -4.06
CA ASN A 72 14.78 11.73 -3.74
C ASN A 72 13.88 12.21 -2.60
N LEU A 73 13.11 11.33 -1.95
CA LEU A 73 12.24 11.72 -0.84
C LEU A 73 13.05 11.95 0.44
N GLU A 74 12.74 13.05 1.12
CA GLU A 74 13.34 13.36 2.40
C GLU A 74 12.81 12.42 3.50
N THR A 75 13.60 12.27 4.56
CA THR A 75 13.16 11.53 5.75
C THR A 75 11.95 12.21 6.39
N ASN A 76 11.00 11.42 6.86
CA ASN A 76 9.70 11.83 7.38
C ASN A 76 8.72 12.39 6.33
N THR A 77 9.01 12.25 5.02
CA THR A 77 8.01 12.52 3.98
C THR A 77 6.89 11.49 4.08
N GLU A 78 5.64 11.95 4.02
CA GLU A 78 4.46 11.08 3.94
C GLU A 78 4.12 10.77 2.48
N VAL A 79 3.98 9.48 2.21
CA VAL A 79 3.51 8.93 0.95
C VAL A 79 2.12 8.38 1.15
N TYR A 80 1.23 8.71 0.22
CA TYR A 80 -0.16 8.31 0.23
C TYR A 80 -0.43 7.38 -0.94
N ALA A 81 -1.14 6.29 -0.67
CA ALA A 81 -1.70 5.41 -1.68
C ALA A 81 -3.22 5.42 -1.56
N SER A 82 -3.88 5.93 -2.60
CA SER A 82 -5.33 5.87 -2.75
C SER A 82 -5.66 4.67 -3.64
N MET A 83 -6.39 3.71 -3.08
CA MET A 83 -6.80 2.49 -3.78
C MET A 83 -8.32 2.47 -3.89
N SER A 84 -8.85 2.03 -5.02
CA SER A 84 -10.29 1.94 -5.21
C SER A 84 -10.74 0.74 -6.02
N VAL A 85 -11.98 0.33 -5.75
CA VAL A 85 -12.72 -0.69 -6.50
C VAL A 85 -14.15 -0.20 -6.71
N ILE A 86 -14.80 -0.75 -7.73
CA ILE A 86 -16.25 -0.58 -7.93
C ILE A 86 -16.92 -1.86 -7.45
N ASP A 87 -17.84 -1.73 -6.49
CA ASP A 87 -18.69 -2.82 -6.05
C ASP A 87 -19.66 -3.20 -7.18
N PRO A 88 -19.66 -4.45 -7.66
CA PRO A 88 -20.53 -4.86 -8.77
C PRO A 88 -22.01 -4.93 -8.40
N ASP A 89 -22.36 -5.02 -7.12
CA ASP A 89 -23.76 -5.16 -6.68
C ASP A 89 -24.44 -3.80 -6.50
N THR A 90 -23.67 -2.77 -6.12
CA THR A 90 -24.20 -1.43 -5.84
C THR A 90 -23.69 -0.35 -6.80
N ASP A 91 -22.78 -0.69 -7.72
CA ASP A 91 -22.04 0.25 -8.58
C ASP A 91 -21.35 1.39 -7.80
N ALA A 92 -21.06 1.16 -6.52
CA ALA A 92 -20.47 2.16 -5.64
C ALA A 92 -18.95 2.05 -5.66
N THR A 93 -18.26 3.18 -5.71
CA THR A 93 -16.80 3.20 -5.60
C THR A 93 -16.39 3.15 -4.13
N VAL A 94 -15.68 2.09 -3.75
CA VAL A 94 -15.08 1.94 -2.43
C VAL A 94 -13.63 2.43 -2.48
N PHE A 95 -13.26 3.32 -1.56
CA PHE A 95 -11.92 3.90 -1.47
C PHE A 95 -11.24 3.48 -0.17
N ILE A 96 -9.95 3.15 -0.27
CA ILE A 96 -9.06 2.89 0.86
C ILE A 96 -7.83 3.76 0.67
N GLU A 97 -7.45 4.49 1.73
CA GLU A 97 -6.19 5.23 1.75
C GLU A 97 -5.21 4.55 2.71
N GLN A 98 -3.97 4.41 2.25
CA GLN A 98 -2.86 3.93 3.07
C GLN A 98 -1.75 4.98 3.08
N THR A 99 -1.31 5.34 4.28
CA THR A 99 -0.18 6.26 4.49
C THR A 99 1.06 5.50 4.90
N VAL A 100 2.20 5.89 4.32
CA VAL A 100 3.52 5.33 4.58
C VAL A 100 4.50 6.46 4.82
N THR A 101 5.33 6.34 5.85
CA THR A 101 6.34 7.35 6.18
C THR A 101 7.70 6.91 5.65
N VAL A 102 8.37 7.81 4.92
CA VAL A 102 9.71 7.59 4.42
C VAL A 102 10.70 7.73 5.56
N ILE A 103 11.57 6.74 5.74
CA ILE A 103 12.68 6.76 6.69
C ILE A 103 14.01 6.82 5.94
N SER A 104 15.02 7.45 6.55
CA SER A 104 16.35 7.51 5.97
C SER A 104 16.91 6.11 5.79
N ASN A 105 17.50 5.86 4.62
CA ASN A 105 18.45 4.77 4.48
C ASN A 105 19.63 5.12 5.40
N ALA A 106 19.88 4.32 6.44
CA ALA A 106 21.10 4.44 7.19
C ALA A 106 22.26 4.11 6.22
N THR A 107 23.01 5.13 5.83
CA THR A 107 24.18 5.04 4.95
C THR A 107 25.10 3.92 5.44
N GLY A 108 25.18 2.80 4.72
CA GLY A 108 26.25 1.81 4.90
C GLY A 108 25.88 0.40 5.36
N GLY A 109 24.64 -0.07 5.22
CA GLY A 109 24.32 -1.48 5.46
C GLY A 109 23.29 -1.98 4.47
N ALA A 110 23.59 -3.08 3.77
CA ALA A 110 22.62 -3.83 2.99
C ALA A 110 21.31 -3.96 3.80
N ALA A 111 20.18 -3.52 3.23
CA ALA A 111 18.87 -3.64 3.82
C ALA A 111 18.45 -5.12 3.87
N CYS A 112 19.11 -5.90 4.71
CA CYS A 112 18.51 -7.07 5.35
C CYS A 112 17.38 -6.50 6.22
N GLY A 113 16.18 -6.38 5.64
CA GLY A 113 14.99 -5.93 6.35
C GLY A 113 14.86 -6.68 7.68
N ILE A 114 14.64 -5.93 8.76
CA ILE A 114 14.30 -6.53 10.06
C ILE A 114 13.02 -7.35 9.85
N ARG A 115 13.16 -8.67 9.84
CA ARG A 115 12.04 -9.60 9.90
C ARG A 115 11.63 -9.73 11.36
N VAL A 116 10.61 -8.97 11.78
CA VAL A 116 9.97 -9.23 13.08
C VAL A 116 9.00 -10.39 12.89
N ALA A 117 9.31 -11.54 13.49
CA ALA A 117 8.38 -12.67 13.57
C ALA A 117 8.00 -12.87 15.04
N PHE A 118 6.71 -12.81 15.35
CA PHE A 118 6.19 -13.18 16.66
C PHE A 118 6.05 -14.70 16.71
N VAL A 119 7.02 -15.38 17.31
CA VAL A 119 6.88 -16.81 17.65
C VAL A 119 6.03 -16.89 18.91
N LYS A 120 4.84 -17.49 18.82
CA LYS A 120 4.06 -17.86 20.01
C LYS A 120 4.92 -18.83 20.84
N PRO A 121 5.24 -18.53 22.12
CA PRO A 121 5.92 -19.51 22.95
C PRO A 121 5.07 -20.76 23.03
N ALA A 122 5.64 -21.91 22.65
CA ALA A 122 5.01 -23.20 22.87
C ALA A 122 4.76 -23.31 24.38
N GLY A 123 3.48 -23.41 24.76
CA GLY A 123 3.07 -23.49 26.15
C GLY A 123 3.81 -24.62 26.84
N PHE A 124 4.36 -24.31 28.02
CA PHE A 124 4.73 -25.33 28.98
C PHE A 124 3.46 -26.11 29.35
N GLN A 125 3.45 -27.41 29.04
CA GLN A 125 2.61 -28.39 29.74
C GLN A 125 3.34 -28.88 30.97
#